data_AF-A0A8J2KZB1-F1
#
_entry.id   AF-A0A8J2KZB1-F1
#
_cell.length_a   1.000
_cell.length_b   1.000
_cell.length_c   1.000
_cell.angle_alpha   90.00
_cell.angle_beta   90.00
_cell.angle_gamma   90.00
#
_symmetry.space_group_name_H-M   'P 1'
#
loop_
_entity.id
_entity.type
_entity.pdbx_description
1 polymer ?
#
loop_
_entity_poly.entity_id
_entity_poly.type
_entity_poly.pdbx_seq_one_letter_code
_entity_poly.pdbx_strand_id
1 'polypeptide(L)'
;YRFLADHIDITEPARREVPENNSRRSFTYKNSIKIKGFRHQLCEKMFLATLGLKDSSLRKTKLKLHQGITCFDDGRGRTRGVNKFQITEETKNRIRQHIMSFKARESHYARKDAGPQRRYLDAGLSLARMHAMYTESMVEQQLPNCSLSLYRHIFKSEFDFRFGNPVNDSCGFCDDMYASICRETSESKKAILKKQHSDHLVLAENARHCHKIDHNDPENGIFSITTDIEKKGLVSTLMTWPMHLDNFFERSWIALGYLWFFKHLAQMCSGRDLKFNHF
;
A
#
# COMPACT_ATOMS: atom_id res chain seq x y z
N TYR A 1 25.82 18.56 29.28
CA TYR A 1 26.79 19.68 29.19
C TYR A 1 26.40 20.86 30.06
N ARG A 2 25.13 21.26 30.13
CA ARG A 2 24.65 22.35 31.01
C ARG A 2 25.11 22.20 32.47
N PHE A 3 24.91 21.02 33.06
CA PHE A 3 25.40 20.72 34.41
C PHE A 3 26.90 20.99 34.61
N LEU A 4 27.74 20.68 33.62
CA LEU A 4 29.19 20.93 33.73
C LEU A 4 29.51 22.42 33.69
N ALA A 5 28.80 23.18 32.88
CA ALA A 5 29.00 24.63 32.77
C ALA A 5 28.73 25.33 34.11
N ASP A 6 27.69 24.93 34.84
CA ASP A 6 27.33 25.53 36.14
C ASP A 6 28.40 25.31 37.25
N HIS A 7 29.26 24.31 37.05
CA HIS A 7 30.31 23.87 37.97
C HIS A 7 31.71 24.32 37.55
N ILE A 8 31.84 25.06 36.44
CA ILE A 8 33.10 25.58 35.91
C ILE A 8 33.05 27.10 35.93
N ASP A 9 33.94 27.70 36.70
CA ASP A 9 34.09 29.16 36.77
C ASP A 9 35.29 29.59 35.90
N ILE A 10 35.08 30.58 35.02
CA ILE A 10 36.14 31.16 34.20
C ILE A 10 36.67 32.39 34.93
N THR A 11 37.98 32.43 35.14
CA THR A 11 38.66 33.54 35.80
C THR A 11 39.88 33.95 34.99
N GLU A 12 40.27 35.21 35.06
CA GLU A 12 41.53 35.65 34.48
C GLU A 12 42.73 35.07 35.26
N PRO A 13 43.89 34.86 34.60
CA PRO A 13 45.09 34.40 35.29
C PRO A 13 45.52 35.42 36.35
N ALA A 14 45.58 34.99 37.62
CA ALA A 14 45.92 35.86 38.75
C ALA A 14 47.34 36.46 38.66
N ARG A 15 48.25 35.81 37.94
CA ARG A 15 49.58 36.30 37.61
C ARG A 15 49.88 35.96 36.15
N ARG A 16 50.46 36.90 35.41
CA ARG A 16 50.99 36.69 34.05
C ARG A 16 52.50 36.91 34.09
N GLU A 17 53.27 35.91 33.68
CA GLU A 17 54.74 35.99 33.57
C GLU A 17 55.18 36.65 32.25
N VAL A 18 54.30 36.62 31.25
CA VAL A 18 54.51 37.19 29.92
C VAL A 18 53.38 38.17 29.59
N PRO A 19 53.65 39.19 28.74
CA PRO A 19 52.61 40.12 28.31
C PRO A 19 51.45 39.36 27.64
N GLU A 20 50.23 39.88 27.81
CA GLU A 20 48.99 39.23 27.38
C GLU A 20 49.01 38.78 25.92
N ASN A 21 49.54 39.62 25.04
CA ASN A 21 49.62 39.37 23.61
C ASN A 21 50.48 38.15 23.23
N ASN A 22 51.36 37.72 24.14
CA ASN A 22 52.27 36.58 23.93
C ASN A 22 51.89 35.35 24.78
N SER A 23 50.85 35.45 25.62
CA SER A 23 50.39 34.34 26.45
C SER A 23 49.49 33.40 25.66
N ARG A 24 49.82 32.10 25.63
CA ARG A 24 48.93 31.06 25.12
C ARG A 24 47.71 30.80 26.03
N ARG A 25 47.75 31.27 27.28
CA ARG A 25 46.69 31.06 28.28
C ARG A 25 45.98 32.39 28.51
N SER A 26 44.75 32.48 28.00
CA SER A 26 43.89 33.65 28.21
C SER A 26 43.07 33.55 29.51
N PHE A 27 42.64 32.34 29.89
CA PHE A 27 41.77 32.12 31.05
C PHE A 27 42.22 30.95 31.93
N THR A 28 41.68 30.92 33.14
CA THR A 28 41.82 29.86 34.13
C THR A 28 40.45 29.30 34.47
N TYR A 29 40.30 27.99 34.35
CA TYR A 29 39.08 27.28 34.71
C TYR A 29 39.21 26.74 36.15
N LYS A 30 38.23 27.06 37.01
CA LYS A 30 38.12 26.49 38.35
C LYS A 30 36.92 25.54 38.37
N ASN A 31 37.19 24.26 38.62
CA ASN A 31 36.13 23.25 38.73
C ASN A 31 35.69 23.18 40.19
N SER A 32 34.38 23.23 40.45
CA SER A 32 33.82 23.10 41.80
C SER A 32 32.61 22.19 41.81
N ILE A 33 32.32 21.54 42.95
CA ILE A 33 31.12 20.73 43.15
C ILE A 33 30.36 21.29 44.35
N LYS A 34 29.02 21.34 44.26
CA LYS A 34 28.16 21.75 45.37
C LYS A 34 27.88 20.56 46.30
N ILE A 35 28.28 20.65 47.56
CA ILE A 35 27.98 19.68 48.62
C ILE A 35 27.25 20.43 49.74
N LYS A 36 26.05 19.99 50.12
CA LYS A 36 25.23 20.63 51.18
C LYS A 36 25.06 22.16 50.98
N GLY A 37 24.96 22.61 49.73
CA GLY A 37 24.81 24.03 49.37
C GLY A 37 26.12 24.81 49.21
N PHE A 38 27.26 24.28 49.66
CA PHE A 38 28.56 24.95 49.55
C PHE A 38 29.34 24.48 48.31
N ARG A 39 29.98 25.41 47.60
CA ARG A 39 30.86 25.09 46.46
C ARG A 39 32.25 24.71 46.99
N HIS A 40 32.68 23.49 46.68
CA HIS A 40 34.02 22.99 46.99
C HIS A 40 34.84 22.94 45.71
N GLN A 41 35.98 23.65 45.67
CA GLN A 41 36.90 23.61 44.53
C GLN A 41 37.66 22.28 44.52
N LEU A 42 37.77 21.67 43.35
CA LEU A 42 38.47 20.41 43.14
C LEU A 42 39.53 20.54 42.05
N CYS A 43 40.53 19.65 42.08
CA CYS A 43 41.43 19.48 40.94
C CYS A 43 40.69 18.79 39.78
N GLU A 44 41.21 18.94 38.56
CA GLU A 44 40.59 18.39 37.36
C GLU A 44 40.44 16.85 37.41
N LYS A 45 41.47 16.15 37.90
CA LYS A 45 41.44 14.68 38.04
C LYS A 45 40.34 14.22 39.00
N MET A 46 40.24 14.87 40.17
CA MET A 46 39.21 14.56 41.16
C MET A 46 37.82 14.87 40.61
N PHE A 47 37.63 16.02 39.99
CA PHE A 47 36.35 16.42 39.40
C PHE A 47 35.84 15.39 38.36
N LEU A 48 36.72 14.92 37.48
CA LEU A 48 36.39 13.88 36.50
C LEU A 48 36.06 12.54 37.15
N ALA A 49 36.86 12.12 38.15
CA ALA A 49 36.64 10.87 38.88
C ALA A 49 35.33 10.89 39.68
N THR A 50 35.07 11.97 40.42
CA THR A 50 33.83 12.14 41.22
C THR A 50 32.58 12.13 40.35
N LEU A 51 32.63 12.74 39.16
CA LEU A 51 31.48 12.77 38.25
C LEU A 51 31.42 11.56 37.28
N GLY A 52 32.43 10.68 37.29
CA GLY A 52 32.52 9.56 36.36
C GLY A 52 32.62 10.00 34.88
N LEU A 53 33.24 11.15 34.62
CA LEU A 53 33.29 11.76 33.29
C LEU A 53 34.63 11.55 32.60
N LYS A 54 34.58 11.45 31.26
CA LYS A 54 35.77 11.48 30.42
C LYS A 54 36.29 12.91 30.29
N ASP A 55 37.60 13.05 30.24
CA ASP A 55 38.31 14.32 30.03
C ASP A 55 37.83 15.07 28.77
N SER A 56 37.49 14.33 27.71
CA SER A 56 36.92 14.89 26.48
C SER A 56 35.66 15.73 26.71
N SER A 57 34.80 15.34 27.66
CA SER A 57 33.56 16.04 27.96
C SER A 57 33.83 17.37 28.65
N LEU A 58 34.83 17.40 29.54
CA LEU A 58 35.28 18.60 30.22
C LEU A 58 35.93 19.58 29.24
N ARG A 59 36.84 19.10 28.36
CA ARG A 59 37.45 19.92 27.31
C ARG A 59 36.42 20.57 26.38
N LYS A 60 35.43 19.81 25.91
CA LYS A 60 34.34 20.33 25.07
C LYS A 60 33.54 21.42 25.77
N THR A 61 33.31 21.27 27.08
CA THR A 61 32.57 22.26 27.88
C THR A 61 33.40 23.54 28.04
N LYS A 62 34.68 23.42 28.42
CA LYS A 62 35.61 24.54 28.52
C LYS A 62 35.74 25.32 27.21
N LEU A 63 35.78 24.63 26.07
CA LEU A 63 35.82 25.26 24.74
C LEU A 63 34.54 26.06 24.44
N LYS A 64 33.36 25.49 24.69
CA LYS A 64 32.08 26.19 24.49
C LYS A 64 31.96 27.41 25.39
N LEU A 65 32.39 27.28 26.65
CA LEU A 65 32.45 28.37 27.62
C LEU A 65 33.42 29.47 27.17
N HIS A 66 34.59 29.10 26.63
CA HIS A 66 35.55 30.05 26.05
C HIS A 66 34.96 30.85 24.89
N GLN A 67 34.15 30.19 24.06
CA GLN A 67 33.42 30.82 22.95
C GLN A 67 32.22 31.68 23.41
N GLY A 68 31.99 31.82 24.72
CA GLY A 68 30.86 32.57 25.28
C GLY A 68 29.51 31.86 25.16
N ILE A 69 29.49 30.57 24.81
CA ILE A 69 28.26 29.80 24.67
C ILE A 69 27.75 29.42 26.06
N THR A 70 26.64 30.05 26.47
CA THR A 70 25.96 29.77 27.74
C THR A 70 24.81 28.76 27.60
N CYS A 71 24.31 28.57 26.38
CA CYS A 71 23.24 27.62 26.08
C CYS A 71 23.81 26.24 25.70
N PHE A 72 23.53 25.23 26.52
CA PHE A 72 23.99 23.85 26.36
C PHE A 72 22.87 22.87 26.05
N ASP A 73 21.89 23.32 25.26
CA ASP A 73 20.76 22.49 24.87
C ASP A 73 21.21 21.30 24.00
N ASP A 74 20.59 20.15 24.22
CA ASP A 74 20.82 18.97 23.40
C ASP A 74 20.11 19.12 22.05
N GLY A 75 20.90 19.28 20.98
CA GLY A 75 20.42 19.39 19.61
C GLY A 75 20.11 18.05 18.94
N ARG A 76 20.26 16.92 19.65
CA ARG A 76 19.97 15.59 19.11
C ARG A 76 18.51 15.50 18.66
N GLY A 77 18.29 14.90 17.49
CA GLY A 77 16.96 14.73 16.90
C GLY A 77 16.31 16.02 16.37
N ARG A 78 16.93 17.20 16.54
CA ARG A 78 16.38 18.49 16.07
C ARG A 78 16.86 18.89 14.68
N THR A 79 17.78 18.15 14.09
CA THR A 79 18.15 18.36 12.69
C THR A 79 16.96 17.97 11.81
N ARG A 80 16.23 18.97 11.31
CA ARG A 80 15.39 18.77 10.11
C ARG A 80 16.35 18.26 9.05
N GLY A 81 16.19 17.00 8.64
CA GLY A 81 17.10 16.35 7.72
C GLY A 81 17.34 17.25 6.51
N VAL A 82 18.54 17.82 6.41
CA VAL A 82 18.95 18.75 5.35
C VAL A 82 18.83 18.08 3.96
N ASN A 83 18.74 16.75 3.94
CA ASN A 83 18.56 15.91 2.75
C ASN A 83 17.10 15.58 2.41
N LYS A 84 16.10 16.15 3.10
CA LYS A 84 14.75 16.19 2.53
C LYS A 84 14.75 17.28 1.47
N PHE A 85 15.34 16.99 0.31
CA PHE A 85 14.98 17.69 -0.92
C PHE A 85 13.45 17.77 -0.91
N GLN A 86 12.92 18.98 -0.75
CA GLN A 86 11.48 19.18 -0.78
C GLN A 86 11.05 18.78 -2.18
N ILE A 87 10.55 17.56 -2.30
CA ILE A 87 9.95 17.07 -3.52
C ILE A 87 8.85 18.06 -3.83
N THR A 88 9.02 18.81 -4.91
CA THR A 88 8.04 19.82 -5.33
C THR A 88 6.72 19.12 -5.64
N GLU A 89 5.60 19.75 -5.30
CA GLU A 89 4.28 19.20 -5.62
C GLU A 89 4.09 19.04 -7.14
N GLU A 90 4.76 19.87 -7.94
CA GLU A 90 4.83 19.74 -9.40
C GLU A 90 5.38 18.38 -9.84
N THR A 91 6.47 17.91 -9.20
CA THR A 91 7.06 16.61 -9.51
C THR A 91 6.07 15.48 -9.19
N LYS A 92 5.36 15.59 -8.06
CA LYS A 92 4.33 14.60 -7.69
C LYS A 92 3.17 14.60 -8.68
N ASN A 93 2.71 15.78 -9.11
CA ASN A 93 1.64 15.91 -10.10
C ASN A 93 2.00 15.27 -11.45
N ARG A 94 3.25 15.42 -11.91
CA ARG A 94 3.72 14.76 -13.12
C ARG A 94 3.71 13.24 -12.99
N ILE A 95 4.13 12.72 -11.84
CA ILE A 95 4.07 11.28 -11.55
C ILE A 95 2.61 10.79 -11.59
N ARG A 96 1.67 11.52 -10.98
CA ARG A 96 0.23 11.20 -11.02
C ARG A 96 -0.28 11.15 -12.45
N GLN A 97 0.01 12.19 -13.24
CA GLN A 97 -0.40 12.27 -14.65
C GLN A 97 0.16 11.10 -15.46
N HIS A 98 1.43 10.76 -15.26
CA HIS A 98 2.04 9.61 -15.92
C HIS A 98 1.38 8.28 -15.50
N ILE A 99 1.05 8.10 -14.22
CA ILE A 99 0.34 6.89 -13.76
C ILE A 99 -1.07 6.81 -14.36
N MET A 100 -1.77 7.93 -14.50
CA MET A 100 -3.12 8.01 -15.06
C MET A 100 -3.18 7.83 -16.58
N SER A 101 -2.07 7.98 -17.31
CA SER A 101 -2.04 7.78 -18.76
C SER A 101 -2.13 6.30 -19.15
N PHE A 102 -1.78 5.38 -18.25
CA PHE A 102 -1.90 3.95 -18.49
C PHE A 102 -3.37 3.51 -18.50
N LYS A 103 -3.73 2.71 -19.50
CA LYS A 103 -5.06 2.09 -19.59
C LYS A 103 -5.19 1.05 -18.49
N ALA A 104 -6.06 1.31 -17.53
CA ALA A 104 -6.42 0.38 -16.47
C ALA A 104 -7.83 -0.19 -16.72
N ARG A 105 -8.01 -1.47 -16.45
CA ARG A 105 -9.28 -2.20 -16.55
C ARG A 105 -9.96 -2.25 -15.19
N GLU A 106 -11.27 -2.03 -15.16
CA GLU A 106 -12.07 -2.20 -13.96
C GLU A 106 -12.62 -3.63 -13.91
N SER A 107 -12.61 -4.25 -12.72
CA SER A 107 -13.17 -5.60 -12.55
C SER A 107 -14.70 -5.54 -12.50
N HIS A 108 -15.35 -6.09 -13.51
CA HIS A 108 -16.80 -6.10 -13.66
C HIS A 108 -17.53 -6.77 -12.49
N TYR A 109 -17.00 -7.88 -11.97
CA TYR A 109 -17.65 -8.68 -10.94
C TYR A 109 -17.14 -8.41 -9.54
N ALA A 110 -16.31 -7.39 -9.34
CA ALA A 110 -15.87 -7.05 -7.99
C ALA A 110 -17.09 -6.85 -7.10
N ARG A 111 -17.21 -7.71 -6.08
CA ARG A 111 -18.16 -7.50 -4.98
C ARG A 111 -17.90 -6.09 -4.45
N LYS A 112 -18.94 -5.37 -4.02
CA LYS A 112 -18.78 -4.04 -3.41
C LYS A 112 -17.72 -4.07 -2.28
N ASP A 113 -17.55 -5.23 -1.65
CA ASP A 113 -16.59 -5.53 -0.59
C ASP A 113 -15.12 -5.65 -1.07
N ALA A 114 -14.89 -5.95 -2.36
CA ALA A 114 -13.55 -6.03 -2.97
C ALA A 114 -13.00 -4.64 -3.41
N GLY A 115 -13.78 -3.58 -3.20
CA GLY A 115 -13.43 -2.19 -3.49
C GLY A 115 -13.95 -1.73 -4.85
N PRO A 116 -14.92 -0.80 -4.93
CA PRO A 116 -15.52 -0.32 -6.18
C PRO A 116 -14.56 0.47 -7.08
N GLN A 117 -13.35 0.81 -6.60
CA GLN A 117 -12.36 1.60 -7.34
C GLN A 117 -11.10 0.81 -7.71
N ARG A 118 -11.05 -0.50 -7.46
CA ARG A 118 -9.85 -1.30 -7.79
C ARG A 118 -9.71 -1.43 -9.30
N ARG A 119 -8.55 -1.03 -9.82
CA ARG A 119 -8.23 -1.15 -11.25
C ARG A 119 -7.04 -2.07 -11.48
N TYR A 120 -7.01 -2.67 -12.65
CA TYR A 120 -6.04 -3.66 -13.08
C TYR A 120 -5.26 -3.14 -14.28
N LEU A 121 -3.94 -3.05 -14.13
CA LEU A 121 -3.00 -2.75 -15.19
C LEU A 121 -2.60 -4.04 -15.91
N ASP A 122 -2.10 -3.88 -17.14
CA ASP A 122 -1.63 -5.00 -17.95
C ASP A 122 -0.61 -5.89 -17.21
N ALA A 123 -0.64 -7.20 -17.48
CA ALA A 123 0.23 -8.18 -16.84
C ALA A 123 1.71 -7.99 -17.20
N GLY A 124 2.01 -7.44 -18.37
CA GLY A 124 3.37 -7.15 -18.82
C GLY A 124 3.94 -5.84 -18.24
N LEU A 125 3.09 -5.02 -17.62
CA LEU A 125 3.53 -3.81 -16.93
C LEU A 125 4.00 -4.16 -15.52
N SER A 126 5.14 -3.60 -15.15
CA SER A 126 5.63 -3.62 -13.78
C SER A 126 5.93 -2.20 -13.33
N LEU A 127 5.91 -1.97 -12.02
CA LEU A 127 6.23 -0.65 -11.47
C LEU A 127 7.62 -0.16 -11.91
N ALA A 128 8.60 -1.07 -12.03
CA ALA A 128 9.93 -0.74 -12.53
C ALA A 128 9.89 -0.31 -14.00
N ARG A 129 9.11 -1.03 -14.83
CA ARG A 129 8.94 -0.70 -16.25
C ARG A 129 8.20 0.63 -16.45
N MET A 130 7.19 0.90 -15.65
CA MET A 130 6.50 2.20 -15.64
C MET A 130 7.45 3.35 -15.27
N HIS A 131 8.32 3.16 -14.27
CA HIS A 131 9.30 4.18 -13.89
C HIS A 131 10.39 4.38 -14.96
N ALA A 132 10.77 3.32 -15.68
CA ALA A 132 11.67 3.44 -16.83
C ALA A 132 11.05 4.30 -17.94
N MET A 133 9.80 4.03 -18.32
CA MET A 133 9.05 4.84 -19.30
C MET A 133 8.90 6.29 -18.84
N TYR A 134 8.64 6.52 -17.54
CA TYR A 134 8.61 7.86 -16.97
C TYR A 134 9.95 8.58 -17.15
N THR A 135 11.04 7.90 -16.79
CA THR A 135 12.40 8.44 -16.91
C THR A 135 12.72 8.84 -18.35
N GLU A 136 12.38 7.99 -19.31
CA GLU A 136 12.54 8.26 -20.75
C GLU A 136 11.76 9.52 -21.16
N SER A 137 10.48 9.63 -20.76
CA SER A 137 9.65 10.81 -21.06
C SER A 137 10.19 12.11 -20.43
N MET A 138 10.81 12.02 -19.25
CA MET A 138 11.40 13.20 -18.58
C MET A 138 12.70 13.64 -19.25
N VAL A 139 13.50 12.69 -19.77
CA VAL A 139 14.71 13.00 -20.54
C VAL A 139 14.34 13.71 -21.84
N GLU A 140 13.30 13.24 -22.53
CA GLU A 140 12.79 13.88 -23.76
C GLU A 140 12.31 15.32 -23.51
N GLN A 141 11.65 15.57 -22.37
CA GLN A 141 11.12 16.88 -21.99
C GLN A 141 12.15 17.77 -21.26
N GLN A 142 13.39 17.30 -21.04
CA GLN A 142 14.44 17.99 -20.28
C GLN A 142 14.01 18.39 -18.85
N LEU A 143 13.21 17.54 -18.20
CA LEU A 143 12.67 17.78 -16.86
C LEU A 143 13.42 16.97 -15.79
N PRO A 144 13.43 17.43 -14.52
CA PRO A 144 14.07 16.69 -13.43
C PRO A 144 13.36 15.35 -13.21
N ASN A 145 14.14 14.28 -13.18
CA ASN A 145 13.63 12.94 -12.92
C ASN A 145 13.45 12.69 -11.41
N CYS A 146 12.67 11.65 -11.07
CA CYS A 146 12.42 11.22 -9.70
C CYS A 146 13.01 9.84 -9.40
N SER A 147 13.24 9.56 -8.11
CA SER A 147 13.68 8.24 -7.66
C SER A 147 12.53 7.22 -7.72
N LEU A 148 12.88 5.96 -7.99
CA LEU A 148 11.91 4.85 -8.01
C LEU A 148 11.16 4.72 -6.68
N SER A 149 11.81 5.03 -5.55
CA SER A 149 11.20 4.99 -4.23
C SER A 149 10.06 5.99 -4.08
N LEU A 150 10.23 7.21 -4.61
CA LEU A 150 9.17 8.22 -4.62
C LEU A 150 8.02 7.80 -5.53
N TYR A 151 8.33 7.34 -6.75
CA TYR A 151 7.35 6.85 -7.71
C TYR A 151 6.51 5.71 -7.11
N ARG A 152 7.16 4.73 -6.47
CA ARG A 152 6.51 3.62 -5.76
C ARG A 152 5.62 4.09 -4.62
N HIS A 153 6.06 5.08 -3.86
CA HIS A 153 5.30 5.61 -2.74
C HIS A 153 3.98 6.20 -3.24
N ILE A 154 4.04 7.11 -4.22
CA ILE A 154 2.87 7.75 -4.82
C ILE A 154 1.92 6.70 -5.43
N PHE A 155 2.46 5.75 -6.19
CA PHE A 155 1.66 4.67 -6.78
C PHE A 155 0.87 3.89 -5.72
N LYS A 156 1.49 3.53 -4.59
CA LYS A 156 0.83 2.73 -3.55
C LYS A 156 -0.07 3.54 -2.61
N SER A 157 0.26 4.81 -2.36
CA SER A 157 -0.50 5.64 -1.43
C SER A 157 -1.76 6.21 -2.05
N GLU A 158 -1.73 6.51 -3.35
CA GLU A 158 -2.80 7.24 -4.03
C GLU A 158 -3.64 6.36 -4.95
N PHE A 159 -3.12 5.23 -5.45
CA PHE A 159 -3.81 4.37 -6.43
C PHE A 159 -3.97 2.93 -5.91
N ASP A 160 -5.21 2.40 -5.93
CA ASP A 160 -5.45 0.97 -5.71
C ASP A 160 -5.38 0.19 -7.04
N PHE A 161 -4.19 0.22 -7.66
CA PHE A 161 -3.91 -0.53 -8.87
C PHE A 161 -3.31 -1.91 -8.55
N ARG A 162 -3.66 -2.90 -9.36
CA ARG A 162 -3.07 -4.25 -9.36
C ARG A 162 -2.52 -4.55 -10.74
N PHE A 163 -1.52 -5.42 -10.82
CA PHE A 163 -0.98 -5.88 -12.10
C PHE A 163 -1.60 -7.22 -12.47
N GLY A 164 -1.90 -7.41 -13.75
CA GLY A 164 -2.51 -8.63 -14.27
C GLY A 164 -4.03 -8.62 -14.26
N ASN A 165 -4.63 -9.77 -14.54
CA ASN A 165 -6.08 -9.91 -14.69
C ASN A 165 -6.77 -10.18 -13.34
N PRO A 166 -8.02 -9.72 -13.16
CA PRO A 166 -8.82 -10.10 -12.01
C PRO A 166 -9.04 -11.62 -11.97
N VAL A 167 -9.07 -12.20 -10.77
CA VAL A 167 -9.16 -13.66 -10.55
C VAL A 167 -10.57 -14.21 -10.84
N ASN A 168 -11.62 -13.42 -10.64
CA ASN A 168 -13.00 -13.84 -10.85
C ASN A 168 -13.61 -13.07 -12.03
N ASP A 169 -14.11 -13.83 -12.99
CA ASP A 169 -15.01 -13.47 -14.09
C ASP A 169 -14.64 -12.23 -14.91
N SER A 170 -13.99 -12.46 -16.04
CA SER A 170 -14.12 -11.54 -17.17
C SER A 170 -15.35 -11.95 -17.98
N CYS A 171 -16.27 -11.01 -18.21
CA CYS A 171 -17.38 -11.24 -19.12
C CYS A 171 -16.82 -11.19 -20.55
N GLY A 172 -16.96 -12.27 -21.32
CA GLY A 172 -16.49 -12.32 -22.71
C GLY A 172 -17.05 -11.17 -23.56
N PHE A 173 -18.31 -10.80 -23.33
CA PHE A 173 -18.92 -9.64 -23.99
C PHE A 173 -18.21 -8.32 -23.63
N CYS A 174 -17.87 -8.10 -22.36
CA CYS A 174 -17.13 -6.91 -21.95
C CYS A 174 -15.71 -6.89 -22.53
N ASP A 175 -15.04 -8.03 -22.58
CA ASP A 175 -13.71 -8.14 -23.17
C ASP A 175 -13.73 -7.80 -24.67
N ASP A 176 -14.72 -8.33 -25.41
CA ASP A 176 -14.92 -8.05 -26.83
C ASP A 176 -15.27 -6.58 -27.09
N MET A 177 -16.15 -5.99 -26.27
CA MET A 177 -16.48 -4.58 -26.37
C MET A 177 -15.26 -3.69 -26.07
N TYR A 178 -14.48 -4.01 -25.04
CA TYR A 178 -13.27 -3.26 -24.71
C TYR A 178 -12.23 -3.32 -25.83
N ALA A 179 -12.00 -4.51 -26.40
CA ALA A 179 -11.10 -4.70 -27.53
C ALA A 179 -11.58 -3.94 -28.78
N SER A 180 -12.88 -3.88 -29.02
CA SER A 180 -13.49 -3.14 -30.13
C SER A 180 -13.37 -1.63 -29.94
N ILE A 181 -13.65 -1.11 -28.74
CA ILE A 181 -13.49 0.31 -28.37
C ILE A 181 -12.03 0.76 -28.49
N CYS A 182 -11.07 -0.10 -28.17
CA CYS A 182 -9.65 0.23 -28.24
C CYS A 182 -9.11 0.27 -29.67
N ARG A 183 -9.65 -0.57 -30.57
CA ARG A 183 -9.24 -0.64 -31.99
C ARG A 183 -9.93 0.38 -32.88
N GLU A 184 -11.14 0.82 -32.50
CA GLU A 184 -11.93 1.76 -33.28
C GLU A 184 -11.33 3.17 -33.27
N THR A 185 -11.14 3.75 -34.47
CA THR A 185 -10.58 5.09 -34.68
C THR A 185 -11.67 6.15 -34.86
N SER A 186 -12.88 5.76 -35.30
CA SER A 186 -14.00 6.68 -35.51
C SER A 186 -14.73 7.01 -34.19
N GLU A 187 -14.86 8.28 -33.89
CA GLU A 187 -15.44 8.76 -32.63
C GLU A 187 -16.94 8.44 -32.50
N SER A 188 -17.70 8.45 -33.61
CA SER A 188 -19.13 8.13 -33.62
C SER A 188 -19.41 6.65 -33.30
N LYS A 189 -18.66 5.73 -33.93
CA LYS A 189 -18.76 4.29 -33.66
C LYS A 189 -18.30 3.94 -32.25
N LYS A 190 -17.24 4.60 -31.78
CA LYS A 190 -16.73 4.45 -30.42
C LYS A 190 -17.75 4.86 -29.36
N ALA A 191 -18.53 5.93 -29.60
CA ALA A 191 -19.60 6.35 -28.71
C ALA A 191 -20.73 5.30 -28.63
N ILE A 192 -21.10 4.69 -29.77
CA ILE A 192 -22.11 3.63 -29.82
C ILE A 192 -21.64 2.39 -29.05
N LEU A 193 -20.41 1.94 -29.27
CA LEU A 193 -19.83 0.79 -28.55
C LEU A 193 -19.74 1.03 -27.05
N LYS A 194 -19.37 2.26 -26.63
CA LYS A 194 -19.38 2.65 -25.22
C LYS A 194 -20.78 2.59 -24.62
N LYS A 195 -21.80 3.02 -25.37
CA LYS A 195 -23.20 2.96 -24.93
C LYS A 195 -23.69 1.51 -24.79
N GLN A 196 -23.44 0.66 -25.78
CA GLN A 196 -23.77 -0.77 -25.70
C GLN A 196 -23.09 -1.43 -24.50
N HIS A 197 -21.82 -1.09 -24.26
CA HIS A 197 -21.11 -1.55 -23.09
C HIS A 197 -21.73 -1.04 -21.78
N SER A 198 -22.11 0.24 -21.68
CA SER A 198 -22.77 0.77 -20.47
C SER A 198 -24.14 0.12 -20.22
N ASP A 199 -24.92 -0.12 -21.28
CA ASP A 199 -26.24 -0.74 -21.17
C ASP A 199 -26.13 -2.18 -20.63
N HIS A 200 -25.14 -2.94 -21.10
CA HIS A 200 -24.81 -4.27 -20.57
C HIS A 200 -24.46 -4.24 -19.07
N LEU A 201 -23.66 -3.25 -18.63
CA LEU A 201 -23.28 -3.11 -17.22
C LEU A 201 -24.50 -2.83 -16.34
N VAL A 202 -25.40 -1.94 -16.77
CA VAL A 202 -26.64 -1.62 -16.03
C VAL A 202 -27.53 -2.86 -15.92
N LEU A 203 -27.70 -3.61 -17.02
CA LEU A 203 -28.48 -4.85 -17.01
C LEU A 203 -27.91 -5.88 -16.03
N ALA A 204 -26.58 -6.06 -16.02
CA ALA A 204 -25.91 -6.98 -15.11
C ALA A 204 -26.03 -6.55 -13.65
N GLU A 205 -25.98 -5.25 -13.34
CA GLU A 205 -26.20 -4.73 -11.99
C GLU A 205 -27.64 -4.98 -11.53
N ASN A 206 -28.63 -4.71 -12.40
CA ASN A 206 -30.04 -4.98 -12.13
C ASN A 206 -30.30 -6.47 -11.84
N ALA A 207 -29.74 -7.38 -12.65
CA ALA A 207 -29.86 -8.82 -12.44
C ALA A 207 -29.30 -9.25 -11.07
N ARG A 208 -28.14 -8.72 -10.66
CA ARG A 208 -27.58 -8.99 -9.32
C ARG A 208 -28.43 -8.39 -8.21
N HIS A 209 -29.03 -7.23 -8.44
CA HIS A 209 -29.90 -6.60 -7.47
C HIS A 209 -31.16 -7.45 -7.23
N CYS A 210 -31.83 -7.90 -8.30
CA CYS A 210 -32.95 -8.83 -8.22
C CYS A 210 -32.55 -10.13 -7.51
N HIS A 211 -31.44 -10.76 -7.90
CA HIS A 211 -30.96 -11.98 -7.24
C HIS A 211 -30.72 -11.78 -5.73
N LYS A 212 -30.22 -10.62 -5.31
CA LYS A 212 -30.02 -10.32 -3.88
C LYS A 212 -31.33 -10.15 -3.12
N ILE A 213 -32.34 -9.56 -3.75
CA ILE A 213 -33.68 -9.45 -3.17
C ILE A 213 -34.25 -10.86 -3.01
N ASP A 214 -34.27 -11.65 -4.08
CA ASP A 214 -34.78 -13.01 -4.08
C ASP A 214 -34.06 -13.93 -3.07
N HIS A 215 -32.74 -13.77 -2.92
CA HIS A 215 -31.95 -14.55 -1.96
C HIS A 215 -32.26 -14.20 -0.50
N ASN A 216 -32.64 -12.95 -0.23
CA ASN A 216 -32.88 -12.46 1.13
C ASN A 216 -34.36 -12.49 1.53
N ASP A 217 -35.29 -12.73 0.59
CA ASP A 217 -36.73 -12.83 0.88
C ASP A 217 -37.05 -14.18 1.54
N PRO A 218 -37.43 -14.20 2.84
CA PRO A 218 -37.71 -15.43 3.56
C PRO A 218 -39.13 -15.97 3.31
N GLU A 219 -40.00 -15.21 2.63
CA GLU A 219 -41.42 -15.54 2.41
C GLU A 219 -41.70 -16.24 1.07
N ASN A 220 -40.74 -16.25 0.15
CA ASN A 220 -40.85 -17.05 -1.06
C ASN A 220 -40.53 -18.50 -0.71
N GLY A 221 -41.53 -19.39 -0.73
CA GLY A 221 -41.40 -20.84 -0.52
C GLY A 221 -40.54 -21.58 -1.56
N ILE A 222 -39.55 -20.92 -2.13
CA ILE A 222 -38.61 -21.41 -3.15
C ILE A 222 -37.32 -21.82 -2.41
N PHE A 223 -37.08 -23.12 -2.30
CA PHE A 223 -35.78 -23.65 -1.89
C PHE A 223 -34.76 -23.41 -3.02
N SER A 224 -33.92 -22.38 -2.89
CA SER A 224 -32.84 -22.14 -3.85
C SER A 224 -31.60 -22.96 -3.49
N ILE A 225 -31.31 -23.98 -4.28
CA ILE A 225 -30.03 -24.72 -4.20
C ILE A 225 -29.06 -24.05 -5.15
N THR A 226 -28.19 -23.20 -4.62
CA THR A 226 -27.06 -22.64 -5.37
C THR A 226 -25.83 -23.51 -5.17
N THR A 227 -25.45 -24.26 -6.20
CA THR A 227 -24.16 -24.98 -6.21
C THR A 227 -23.30 -24.46 -7.34
N ASP A 228 -22.10 -24.02 -6.97
CA ASP A 228 -21.04 -23.58 -7.86
C ASP A 228 -20.50 -24.80 -8.64
N ILE A 229 -20.98 -24.99 -9.87
CA ILE A 229 -20.69 -26.17 -10.70
C ILE A 229 -19.18 -26.23 -11.03
N GLU A 230 -18.51 -25.08 -11.12
CA GLU A 230 -17.08 -25.00 -11.44
C GLU A 230 -16.18 -25.44 -10.28
N LYS A 231 -16.64 -25.36 -9.03
CA LYS A 231 -15.87 -25.84 -7.86
C LYS A 231 -15.94 -27.35 -7.64
N LYS A 232 -16.91 -28.04 -8.21
CA LYS A 232 -17.02 -29.51 -8.10
C LYS A 232 -16.33 -30.20 -9.28
N GLY A 233 -15.04 -29.91 -9.46
CA GLY A 233 -14.14 -30.66 -10.32
C GLY A 233 -13.79 -32.04 -9.76
N LEU A 234 -14.79 -32.90 -9.53
CA LEU A 234 -14.63 -34.32 -9.22
C LEU A 234 -15.68 -35.14 -9.98
N VAL A 235 -15.63 -35.04 -11.31
CA VAL A 235 -16.24 -36.04 -12.19
C VAL A 235 -15.14 -36.58 -13.11
N SER A 236 -14.12 -37.21 -12.53
CA SER A 236 -13.13 -37.95 -13.32
C SER A 236 -12.52 -39.19 -12.66
N THR A 237 -12.99 -39.64 -11.48
CA THR A 237 -12.34 -40.76 -10.77
C THR A 237 -13.22 -41.98 -10.49
N LEU A 238 -14.28 -42.22 -11.27
CA LEU A 238 -15.09 -43.45 -11.13
C LEU A 238 -15.40 -44.19 -12.44
N MET A 239 -14.65 -43.96 -13.51
CA MET A 239 -14.74 -44.80 -14.72
C MET A 239 -13.35 -45.14 -15.23
N THR A 240 -12.74 -46.15 -14.63
CA THR A 240 -11.68 -46.93 -15.27
C THR A 240 -12.02 -48.41 -15.16
N TRP A 241 -13.00 -48.87 -15.95
CA TRP A 241 -13.03 -50.25 -16.46
C TRP A 241 -13.57 -50.23 -17.90
N PRO A 242 -13.03 -51.05 -18.81
CA PRO A 242 -13.07 -50.77 -20.23
C PRO A 242 -14.22 -51.52 -20.90
N MET A 243 -15.18 -50.82 -21.47
CA MET A 243 -16.03 -51.39 -22.51
C MET A 243 -16.25 -50.35 -23.61
N HIS A 244 -15.65 -50.64 -24.75
CA HIS A 244 -16.05 -50.16 -26.06
C HIS A 244 -17.58 -50.28 -26.18
N LEU A 245 -18.28 -49.18 -26.43
CA LEU A 245 -19.47 -49.11 -27.30
C LEU A 245 -19.98 -47.66 -27.34
N ASP A 246 -19.97 -47.10 -28.54
CA ASP A 246 -20.66 -45.86 -28.90
C ASP A 246 -22.14 -45.96 -28.52
N ASN A 247 -22.66 -45.03 -27.72
CA ASN A 247 -24.04 -44.58 -27.84
C ASN A 247 -24.38 -43.32 -27.01
N PHE A 248 -24.93 -42.35 -27.71
CA PHE A 248 -25.42 -41.04 -27.24
C PHE A 248 -26.67 -41.14 -26.32
N PHE A 249 -27.15 -42.34 -26.00
CA PHE A 249 -28.45 -42.59 -25.36
C PHE A 249 -28.42 -42.74 -23.82
N GLU A 250 -27.26 -42.98 -23.20
CA GLU A 250 -27.20 -43.26 -21.75
C GLU A 250 -27.15 -42.02 -20.84
N ARG A 251 -26.85 -40.83 -21.37
CA ARG A 251 -26.81 -39.58 -20.58
C ARG A 251 -28.18 -39.13 -20.06
N SER A 252 -29.26 -39.50 -20.73
CA SER A 252 -30.63 -39.18 -20.29
C SER A 252 -31.09 -40.02 -19.10
N TRP A 253 -30.62 -41.27 -18.97
CA TRP A 253 -31.04 -42.17 -17.90
C TRP A 253 -30.41 -41.81 -16.55
N ILE A 254 -29.20 -41.27 -16.54
CA ILE A 254 -28.53 -40.82 -15.30
C ILE A 254 -29.24 -39.57 -14.74
N ALA A 255 -29.61 -38.61 -15.59
CA ALA A 255 -30.38 -37.43 -15.18
C ALA A 255 -31.77 -37.80 -14.62
N LEU A 256 -32.44 -38.76 -15.26
CA LEU A 256 -33.73 -39.31 -14.78
C LEU A 256 -33.58 -40.08 -13.46
N GLY A 257 -32.48 -40.81 -13.27
CA GLY A 257 -32.18 -41.52 -12.02
C GLY A 257 -31.97 -40.58 -10.83
N TYR A 258 -31.24 -39.47 -11.03
CA TYR A 258 -31.10 -38.44 -9.99
C TYR A 258 -32.42 -37.72 -9.69
N LEU A 259 -33.20 -37.36 -10.72
CA LEU A 259 -34.54 -36.78 -10.54
C LEU A 259 -35.48 -37.72 -9.79
N TRP A 260 -35.43 -39.03 -10.04
CA TRP A 260 -36.21 -40.03 -9.34
C TRP A 260 -35.78 -40.19 -7.87
N PHE A 261 -34.47 -40.19 -7.61
CA PHE A 261 -33.92 -40.27 -6.25
C PHE A 261 -34.27 -39.04 -5.41
N PHE A 262 -34.17 -37.83 -5.99
CA PHE A 262 -34.60 -36.59 -5.32
C PHE A 262 -36.11 -36.50 -5.14
N LYS A 263 -36.91 -37.02 -6.09
CA LYS A 263 -38.37 -37.12 -5.95
C LYS A 263 -38.77 -38.03 -4.80
N HIS A 264 -38.11 -39.18 -4.64
CA HIS A 264 -38.39 -40.11 -3.54
C HIS A 264 -37.98 -39.55 -2.17
N LEU A 265 -36.85 -38.84 -2.10
CA LEU A 265 -36.41 -38.11 -0.90
C LEU A 265 -37.38 -36.98 -0.53
N ALA A 266 -37.90 -36.25 -1.53
CA ALA A 266 -38.88 -35.19 -1.30
C ALA A 266 -40.25 -35.73 -0.86
N GLN A 267 -40.72 -36.85 -1.46
CA GLN A 267 -41.97 -37.51 -1.06
C GLN A 267 -41.92 -38.11 0.34
N MET A 268 -40.75 -38.58 0.80
CA MET A 268 -40.61 -39.07 2.19
C MET A 268 -40.59 -37.94 3.22
N CYS A 269 -40.16 -36.73 2.86
CA CYS A 269 -40.10 -35.58 3.77
C CYS A 269 -41.41 -34.77 3.84
N SER A 270 -42.27 -34.84 2.83
CA SER A 270 -43.52 -34.07 2.80
C SER A 270 -44.61 -34.85 2.08
N GLY A 271 -45.54 -35.46 2.83
CA GLY A 271 -46.64 -36.26 2.28
C GLY A 271 -47.70 -35.47 1.49
N ARG A 272 -47.32 -34.79 0.39
CA ARG A 272 -48.22 -34.17 -0.59
C ARG A 272 -47.62 -34.21 -2.01
N ASP A 273 -48.48 -34.53 -2.99
CA ASP A 273 -48.13 -34.66 -4.41
C ASP A 273 -47.90 -33.29 -5.10
N LEU A 274 -46.76 -33.15 -5.76
CA LEU A 274 -46.39 -31.99 -6.59
C LEU A 274 -46.79 -32.23 -8.06
N LYS A 275 -47.61 -31.34 -8.63
CA LYS A 275 -47.88 -31.25 -10.07
C LYS A 275 -46.92 -30.25 -10.73
N PHE A 276 -46.28 -30.64 -11.82
CA PHE A 276 -45.48 -29.76 -12.68
C PHE A 276 -46.26 -29.43 -13.96
N ASN A 277 -46.33 -28.15 -14.32
CA ASN A 277 -46.71 -27.68 -15.65
C ASN A 277 -45.44 -27.42 -16.47
N HIS A 278 -45.43 -27.91 -17.71
CA HIS A 278 -44.36 -27.75 -18.68
C HIS A 278 -44.49 -26.39 -19.41
N PHE A 279 -43.37 -25.69 -19.56
CA PHE A 279 -43.08 -24.79 -20.67
C PHE A 279 -41.76 -25.23 -21.31
#